data_AF-A0A820W079-F1
#
_entry.id   AF-A0A820W079-F1
#
_cell.length_a   1.000
_cell.length_b   1.000
_cell.length_c   1.000
_cell.angle_alpha   90.00
_cell.angle_beta   90.00
_cell.angle_gamma   90.00
#
_symmetry.space_group_name_H-M   'P 1'
#
loop_
_entity.id
_entity.type
_entity.pdbx_description
1 polymer ?
#
loop_
_entity_poly.entity_id
_entity_poly.type
_entity_poly.pdbx_seq_one_letter_code
_entity_poly.pdbx_strand_id
1 'polypeptide(L)'
;GLAGSPYAIKDYYDIDPDIAVDIPNRMSEFEKLIQRTHAHGLQVIMDFIPNHVAREYGSDVRPEEDLGINDDRTKSFSPTNDFYYIENEDFQMHNVEHIPPCIDISKVPKYTEKPARATGNDVFHSRPSMTDWFETIKLNYGIDNATGKNYFDPRPPLWDKIFRILSYWIDKGIDGFRCDMAEMVPVEFWHWLIVTIRQAYPDRRIVFIAEIYRSDLYHRYVEYGLFDYLYDKIGLYDCLRRLLGEESVLGNCNDITRIH
;
A
#
# COMPACT_ATOMS: atom_id res chain seq x y z
N GLY A 1 -5.32 16.47 2.61
CA GLY A 1 -5.30 17.61 3.56
C GLY A 1 -4.03 18.42 3.34
N LEU A 2 -3.67 19.32 4.27
CA LEU A 2 -2.43 20.10 4.17
C LEU A 2 -1.15 19.23 4.20
N ALA A 3 -1.21 18.06 4.84
CA ALA A 3 -0.12 17.09 4.96
C ALA A 3 -0.22 15.91 3.96
N GLY A 4 -0.92 16.07 2.83
CA GLY A 4 -1.13 14.96 1.88
C GLY A 4 -2.06 13.86 2.42
N SER A 5 -1.97 12.67 1.84
CA SER A 5 -2.61 11.44 2.33
C SER A 5 -1.52 10.54 2.92
N PRO A 6 -1.67 9.97 4.13
CA PRO A 6 -0.67 9.05 4.69
C PRO A 6 -0.53 7.75 3.88
N TYR A 7 -1.44 7.49 2.93
CA TYR A 7 -1.37 6.36 2.01
C TYR A 7 -0.58 6.68 0.72
N ALA A 8 -0.24 7.95 0.48
CA ALA A 8 0.68 8.35 -0.58
C ALA A 8 2.11 8.29 -0.06
N ILE A 9 2.70 7.09 -0.07
CA ILE A 9 4.03 6.86 0.52
C ILE A 9 5.10 7.59 -0.30
N LYS A 10 5.89 8.46 0.34
CA LYS A 10 7.03 9.14 -0.29
C LYS A 10 8.32 8.32 -0.15
N ASP A 11 8.54 7.71 1.00
CA ASP A 11 9.72 6.88 1.30
C ASP A 11 9.29 5.70 2.18
N TYR A 12 9.58 4.47 1.76
CA TYR A 12 9.27 3.28 2.54
C TYR A 12 10.26 3.01 3.69
N TYR A 13 11.39 3.72 3.76
CA TYR A 13 12.49 3.39 4.67
C TYR A 13 12.69 4.39 5.81
N ASP A 14 11.79 5.37 5.94
CA ASP A 14 11.88 6.43 6.94
C ASP A 14 10.54 6.68 7.64
N ILE A 15 10.59 7.36 8.78
CA ILE A 15 9.42 7.84 9.51
C ILE A 15 9.09 9.26 9.03
N ASP A 16 7.80 9.57 8.92
CA ASP A 16 7.36 10.92 8.55
C ASP A 16 7.87 11.96 9.58
N PRO A 17 8.59 13.01 9.14
CA PRO A 17 9.00 14.11 10.02
C PRO A 17 7.86 14.75 10.80
N ASP A 18 6.63 14.78 10.27
CA ASP A 18 5.48 15.44 10.89
C ASP A 18 4.99 14.70 12.15
N ILE A 19 5.32 13.41 12.31
CA ILE A 19 4.96 12.61 13.49
C ILE A 19 6.12 12.47 14.49
N ALA A 20 7.29 13.02 14.18
CA ALA A 20 8.46 13.01 15.04
C ALA A 20 8.46 14.20 16.01
N VAL A 21 9.01 13.99 17.21
CA VAL A 21 9.26 15.10 18.16
C VAL A 21 10.61 15.75 17.83
N ASP A 22 11.63 14.93 17.59
CA ASP A 22 12.96 15.35 17.12
C ASP A 22 13.20 14.83 15.69
N ILE A 23 12.93 15.68 14.70
CA ILE A 23 12.99 15.33 13.27
C ILE A 23 14.33 14.68 12.88
N PRO A 24 15.52 15.26 13.19
CA PRO A 24 16.81 14.61 12.94
C PRO A 24 16.98 13.23 13.58
N ASN A 25 16.33 12.94 14.70
CA ASN A 25 16.47 11.70 15.46
C ASN A 25 15.23 10.78 15.39
N ARG A 26 14.28 11.06 14.49
CA ARG A 26 12.98 10.37 14.35
C ARG A 26 13.08 8.85 14.32
N MET A 27 14.07 8.31 13.60
CA MET A 27 14.27 6.86 13.52
C MET A 27 14.68 6.28 14.89
N SER A 28 15.52 6.97 15.66
CA SER A 28 15.88 6.54 17.00
C SER A 28 14.70 6.69 17.97
N GLU A 29 13.86 7.71 17.81
CA GLU A 29 12.62 7.83 18.61
C GLU A 29 11.67 6.65 18.35
N PHE A 30 11.51 6.28 17.09
CA PHE A 30 10.69 5.16 16.66
C PHE A 30 11.23 3.81 17.19
N GLU A 31 12.53 3.55 17.09
CA GLU A 31 13.14 2.33 17.63
C GLU A 31 12.99 2.25 19.16
N LYS A 32 13.11 3.37 19.88
CA LYS A 32 12.84 3.42 21.32
C LYS A 32 11.36 3.15 21.65
N LEU A 33 10.43 3.59 20.81
CA LEU A 33 9.02 3.27 20.95
C LEU A 33 8.78 1.76 20.82
N ILE A 34 9.37 1.12 19.81
CA ILE A 34 9.29 -0.34 19.63
C ILE A 34 9.85 -1.06 20.87
N GLN A 35 11.07 -0.71 21.29
CA GLN A 35 11.71 -1.33 22.45
C GLN A 35 10.85 -1.21 23.72
N ARG A 36 10.28 -0.02 23.98
CA ARG A 36 9.38 0.19 25.12
C ARG A 36 8.11 -0.65 25.00
N THR A 37 7.52 -0.73 23.82
CA THR A 37 6.33 -1.55 23.56
C THR A 37 6.61 -3.02 23.88
N HIS A 38 7.72 -3.56 23.38
CA HIS A 38 8.15 -4.93 23.66
C HIS A 38 8.49 -5.17 25.14
N ALA A 39 9.11 -4.20 25.82
CA ALA A 39 9.39 -4.30 27.26
C ALA A 39 8.12 -4.42 28.12
N HIS A 40 6.97 -4.03 27.58
CA HIS A 40 5.66 -4.20 28.20
C HIS A 40 4.87 -5.43 27.68
N GLY A 41 5.51 -6.31 26.91
CA GLY A 41 4.89 -7.53 26.38
C GLY A 41 3.85 -7.28 25.29
N LEU A 42 3.87 -6.10 24.67
CA LEU A 42 3.00 -5.74 23.54
C LEU A 42 3.74 -5.96 22.22
N GLN A 43 2.99 -6.16 21.14
CA GLN A 43 3.51 -6.27 19.77
C GLN A 43 3.18 -5.02 18.95
N VAL A 44 3.97 -4.75 17.91
CA VAL A 44 3.80 -3.61 17.01
C VAL A 44 3.42 -4.11 15.61
N ILE A 45 2.27 -3.68 15.13
CA ILE A 45 1.80 -3.89 13.75
C ILE A 45 1.90 -2.57 12.98
N MET A 46 2.47 -2.61 11.78
CA MET A 46 2.59 -1.46 10.89
C MET A 46 1.56 -1.56 9.75
N ASP A 47 0.99 -0.43 9.33
CA ASP A 47 0.19 -0.37 8.11
C ASP A 47 1.11 -0.29 6.89
N PHE A 48 0.98 -1.22 5.96
CA PHE A 48 1.80 -1.35 4.77
C PHE A 48 0.92 -1.18 3.54
N ILE A 49 1.32 -0.25 2.65
CA ILE A 49 0.62 0.07 1.41
C ILE A 49 1.40 -0.58 0.25
N PRO A 50 1.03 -1.79 -0.21
CA PRO A 50 1.68 -2.50 -1.30
C PRO A 50 1.18 -2.08 -2.70
N ASN A 51 -0.01 -1.48 -2.79
CA ASN A 51 -0.69 -1.28 -4.07
C ASN A 51 -0.13 -0.09 -4.85
N HIS A 52 0.25 0.97 -4.15
CA HIS A 52 0.67 2.24 -4.74
C HIS A 52 1.61 3.01 -3.83
N VAL A 53 2.27 4.02 -4.40
CA VAL A 53 3.09 5.00 -3.68
C VAL A 53 2.71 6.41 -4.09
N ALA A 54 3.25 7.44 -3.43
CA ALA A 54 3.12 8.82 -3.88
C ALA A 54 3.67 8.97 -5.30
N ARG A 55 3.10 9.89 -6.06
CA ARG A 55 3.59 10.23 -7.39
C ARG A 55 5.04 10.77 -7.37
N GLU A 56 5.45 11.36 -6.26
CA GLU A 56 6.83 11.80 -5.98
C GLU A 56 7.61 10.82 -5.10
N TYR A 57 7.24 9.53 -5.11
CA TYR A 57 8.03 8.51 -4.41
C TYR A 57 9.50 8.59 -4.81
N GLY A 58 10.35 8.62 -3.80
CA GLY A 58 11.80 8.66 -3.92
C GLY A 58 12.40 8.49 -2.54
N SER A 59 13.08 7.37 -2.32
CA SER A 59 13.67 7.10 -1.01
C SER A 59 14.89 7.98 -0.77
N ASP A 60 14.88 8.77 0.31
CA ASP A 60 16.05 9.52 0.77
C ASP A 60 17.05 8.57 1.46
N VAL A 61 16.54 7.49 2.04
CA VAL A 61 17.34 6.50 2.79
C VAL A 61 17.99 5.47 1.87
N ARG A 62 17.31 5.06 0.78
CA ARG A 62 17.81 4.08 -0.20
C ARG A 62 17.60 4.52 -1.66
N PRO A 63 18.21 5.63 -2.10
CA PRO A 63 18.04 6.15 -3.46
C PRO A 63 18.56 5.21 -4.56
N GLU A 64 19.50 4.33 -4.25
CA GLU A 64 20.05 3.34 -5.19
C GLU A 64 19.12 2.14 -5.43
N GLU A 65 18.16 1.92 -4.55
CA GLU A 65 17.15 0.85 -4.66
C GLU A 65 15.76 1.38 -5.03
N ASP A 66 15.69 2.63 -5.49
CA ASP A 66 14.45 3.35 -5.69
C ASP A 66 13.51 2.65 -6.69
N LEU A 67 12.21 2.90 -6.54
CA LEU A 67 11.19 2.35 -7.41
C LEU A 67 11.21 3.11 -8.75
N GLY A 68 11.17 2.39 -9.86
CA GLY A 68 11.16 2.95 -11.20
C GLY A 68 12.54 3.39 -11.75
N ILE A 69 13.63 3.12 -11.03
CA ILE A 69 14.99 3.50 -11.47
C ILE A 69 15.43 2.72 -12.72
N ASN A 70 14.97 1.47 -12.86
CA ASN A 70 15.32 0.57 -13.96
C ASN A 70 14.17 0.40 -14.98
N ASP A 71 13.12 1.22 -14.87
CA ASP A 71 11.94 1.07 -15.71
C ASP A 71 12.20 1.51 -17.15
N ASP A 72 11.74 0.69 -18.09
CA ASP A 72 11.61 1.10 -19.49
C ASP A 72 10.34 1.94 -19.65
N ARG A 73 10.50 3.26 -19.52
CA ARG A 73 9.41 4.24 -19.60
C ARG A 73 8.80 4.38 -21.00
N THR A 74 9.37 3.72 -22.01
CA THR A 74 8.83 3.75 -23.38
C THR A 74 7.69 2.77 -23.58
N LYS A 75 7.49 1.84 -22.64
CA LYS A 75 6.43 0.83 -22.67
C LYS A 75 5.38 1.14 -21.63
N SER A 76 4.12 1.04 -22.05
CA SER A 76 2.97 1.12 -21.15
C SER A 76 3.00 0.04 -20.08
N PHE A 77 3.44 -1.17 -20.45
CA PHE A 77 3.64 -2.30 -19.57
C PHE A 77 4.95 -3.05 -19.89
N SER A 78 5.67 -3.42 -18.83
CA SER A 78 6.72 -4.43 -18.87
C SER A 78 6.68 -5.20 -17.54
N PRO A 79 6.81 -6.54 -17.53
CA PRO A 79 6.84 -7.31 -16.28
C PRO A 79 8.08 -7.00 -15.40
N THR A 80 9.06 -6.28 -15.95
CA THR A 80 10.26 -5.84 -15.23
C THR A 80 10.17 -4.41 -14.71
N ASN A 81 9.15 -3.64 -15.10
CA ASN A 81 8.96 -2.27 -14.61
C ASN A 81 8.25 -2.30 -13.25
N ASP A 82 8.59 -1.37 -12.37
CA ASP A 82 7.91 -1.17 -11.10
C ASP A 82 6.59 -0.39 -11.27
N PHE A 83 6.44 0.41 -12.34
CA PHE A 83 5.24 1.19 -12.63
C PHE A 83 4.62 0.89 -14.00
N TYR A 84 3.35 1.28 -14.16
CA TYR A 84 2.69 1.37 -15.46
C TYR A 84 2.80 2.79 -16.01
N TYR A 85 3.14 2.91 -17.30
CA TYR A 85 3.29 4.19 -17.98
C TYR A 85 2.17 4.42 -19.01
N ILE A 86 1.90 5.68 -19.32
CA ILE A 86 1.01 6.08 -20.39
C ILE A 86 1.88 6.54 -21.56
N GLU A 87 1.93 5.74 -22.62
CA GLU A 87 2.82 5.97 -23.74
C GLU A 87 2.54 7.32 -24.42
N ASN A 88 3.59 8.12 -24.59
CA ASN A 88 3.55 9.40 -25.31
C ASN A 88 2.61 10.48 -24.73
N GLU A 89 2.16 10.33 -23.48
CA GLU A 89 1.33 11.33 -22.81
C GLU A 89 2.01 11.87 -21.55
N ASP A 90 1.98 13.18 -21.38
CA ASP A 90 2.43 13.86 -20.17
C ASP A 90 1.29 13.91 -19.16
N PHE A 91 1.61 13.83 -17.87
CA PHE A 91 0.59 13.92 -16.82
C PHE A 91 -0.14 15.28 -16.86
N GLN A 92 -1.46 15.23 -16.88
CA GLN A 92 -2.32 16.41 -16.89
C GLN A 92 -3.09 16.49 -15.58
N MET A 93 -2.62 17.37 -14.69
CA MET A 93 -3.34 17.69 -13.47
C MET A 93 -4.58 18.53 -13.80
N HIS A 94 -5.66 18.32 -13.05
CA HIS A 94 -6.80 19.25 -13.11
C HIS A 94 -6.44 20.62 -12.54
N ASN A 95 -7.17 21.63 -12.99
CA ASN A 95 -7.11 22.94 -12.37
C ASN A 95 -7.62 22.82 -10.94
N VAL A 96 -6.79 23.19 -9.97
CA VAL A 96 -7.20 23.25 -8.56
C VAL A 96 -8.11 24.46 -8.38
N GLU A 97 -9.42 24.26 -8.46
CA GLU A 97 -10.39 25.35 -8.31
C GLU A 97 -10.49 25.87 -6.87
N HIS A 98 -10.09 25.04 -5.89
CA HIS A 98 -10.15 25.40 -4.47
C HIS A 98 -8.79 25.19 -3.79
N ILE A 99 -7.99 26.25 -3.78
CA ILE A 99 -6.72 26.28 -3.05
C ILE A 99 -7.02 26.82 -1.64
N PRO A 100 -6.71 26.06 -0.57
CA PRO A 100 -6.86 26.55 0.79
C PRO A 100 -6.14 27.91 0.97
N PRO A 101 -6.71 28.88 1.71
CA PRO A 101 -6.12 30.22 1.86
C PRO A 101 -4.69 30.25 2.43
N CYS A 102 -4.30 29.17 3.11
CA CYS A 102 -2.96 28.99 3.67
C CYS A 102 -1.91 28.51 2.65
N ILE A 103 -2.29 28.15 1.43
CA ILE A 103 -1.37 27.71 0.38
C ILE A 103 -1.13 28.85 -0.61
N ASP A 104 0.10 29.35 -0.64
CA ASP A 104 0.57 30.26 -1.67
C ASP A 104 1.02 29.47 -2.90
N ILE A 105 0.10 29.26 -3.86
CA ILE A 105 0.38 28.45 -5.06
C ILE A 105 1.55 28.99 -5.89
N SER A 106 1.87 30.28 -5.78
CA SER A 106 3.02 30.87 -6.48
C SER A 106 4.36 30.34 -5.96
N LYS A 107 4.39 29.79 -4.74
CA LYS A 107 5.56 29.18 -4.11
C LYS A 107 5.58 27.66 -4.23
N VAL A 108 4.49 27.04 -4.70
CA VAL A 108 4.44 25.59 -4.91
C VAL A 108 5.10 25.29 -6.26
N PRO A 109 6.18 24.48 -6.29
CA PRO A 109 6.84 24.13 -7.53
C PRO A 109 5.85 23.41 -8.45
N LYS A 110 5.91 23.73 -9.75
CA LYS A 110 5.06 23.08 -10.74
C LYS A 110 5.48 21.62 -10.87
N TYR A 111 4.55 20.73 -10.52
CA TYR A 111 4.74 19.30 -10.73
C TYR A 111 4.72 18.96 -12.22
N THR A 112 5.68 18.14 -12.67
CA THR A 112 5.75 17.64 -14.06
C THR A 112 6.13 16.17 -14.07
N GLU A 113 5.38 15.37 -14.81
CA GLU A 113 5.65 13.94 -14.97
C GLU A 113 5.55 13.54 -16.44
N LYS A 114 6.62 12.92 -16.95
CA LYS A 114 6.75 12.48 -18.34
C LYS A 114 7.53 11.14 -18.41
N PRO A 115 6.96 10.08 -19.01
CA PRO A 115 5.55 9.92 -19.35
C PRO A 115 4.67 9.82 -18.10
N ALA A 116 3.37 10.03 -18.26
CA ALA A 116 2.42 9.87 -17.16
C ALA A 116 2.43 8.42 -16.63
N ARG A 117 2.08 8.25 -15.35
CA ARG A 117 1.93 6.94 -14.68
C ARG A 117 0.51 6.74 -14.19
N ALA A 118 0.06 5.49 -14.27
CA ALA A 118 -1.28 5.10 -13.82
C ALA A 118 -1.48 5.36 -12.32
N THR A 119 -2.69 5.74 -11.91
CA THR A 119 -3.03 6.00 -10.50
C THR A 119 -3.24 4.71 -9.72
N GLY A 120 -3.11 4.77 -8.38
CA GLY A 120 -3.28 3.60 -7.51
C GLY A 120 -4.67 2.94 -7.56
N ASN A 121 -5.70 3.65 -8.03
CA ASN A 121 -7.04 3.13 -8.29
C ASN A 121 -7.26 2.65 -9.75
N ASP A 122 -6.20 2.24 -10.43
CA ASP A 122 -6.23 1.61 -11.75
C ASP A 122 -6.72 2.52 -12.90
N VAL A 123 -6.36 3.81 -12.85
CA VAL A 123 -6.62 4.74 -13.96
C VAL A 123 -5.42 4.82 -14.89
N PHE A 124 -5.56 4.22 -16.08
CA PHE A 124 -4.51 4.12 -17.11
C PHE A 124 -4.67 5.20 -18.20
N HIS A 125 -4.79 6.47 -17.79
CA HIS A 125 -4.80 7.61 -18.72
C HIS A 125 -4.13 8.83 -18.11
N SER A 126 -3.57 9.71 -18.95
CA SER A 126 -2.75 10.85 -18.49
C SER A 126 -3.49 11.92 -17.68
N ARG A 127 -4.82 11.93 -17.71
CA ARG A 127 -5.67 12.92 -17.04
C ARG A 127 -6.66 12.26 -16.06
N PRO A 128 -6.21 11.69 -14.92
CA PRO A 128 -7.11 11.14 -13.89
C PRO A 128 -8.10 12.19 -13.40
N SER A 129 -9.35 11.82 -13.10
CA SER A 129 -10.40 12.70 -12.55
C SER A 129 -10.06 13.24 -11.14
N MET A 130 -10.80 14.24 -10.66
CA MET A 130 -10.61 14.79 -9.30
C MET A 130 -10.95 13.80 -8.18
N THR A 131 -11.67 12.72 -8.50
CA THR A 131 -12.03 11.65 -7.54
C THR A 131 -11.11 10.45 -7.63
N ASP A 132 -10.21 10.42 -8.61
CA ASP A 132 -9.19 9.39 -8.70
C ASP A 132 -8.05 9.68 -7.72
N TRP A 133 -7.27 8.65 -7.40
CA TRP A 133 -6.12 8.77 -6.49
C TRP A 133 -4.94 9.40 -7.24
N PHE A 134 -5.14 10.61 -7.77
CA PHE A 134 -4.22 11.30 -8.69
C PHE A 134 -2.85 11.58 -8.05
N GLU A 135 -2.77 11.66 -6.73
CA GLU A 135 -1.56 11.81 -5.94
C GLU A 135 -0.73 10.52 -5.78
N THR A 136 -1.29 9.38 -6.21
CA THR A 136 -0.65 8.06 -6.10
C THR A 136 -0.31 7.48 -7.47
N ILE A 137 0.64 6.54 -7.49
CA ILE A 137 1.03 5.76 -8.67
C ILE A 137 0.98 4.27 -8.39
N LYS A 138 0.39 3.52 -9.33
CA LYS A 138 0.17 2.07 -9.22
C LYS A 138 1.47 1.30 -9.38
N LEU A 139 1.71 0.36 -8.46
CA LEU A 139 2.81 -0.59 -8.54
C LEU A 139 2.47 -1.78 -9.46
N ASN A 140 3.45 -2.19 -10.26
CA ASN A 140 3.33 -3.24 -11.26
C ASN A 140 3.89 -4.58 -10.75
N TYR A 141 2.98 -5.46 -10.33
CA TYR A 141 3.31 -6.80 -9.86
C TYR A 141 3.41 -7.85 -10.99
N GLY A 142 3.48 -7.43 -12.25
CA GLY A 142 3.58 -8.32 -13.42
C GLY A 142 2.23 -8.73 -14.01
N ILE A 143 1.17 -7.92 -13.83
CA ILE A 143 -0.12 -8.15 -14.50
C ILE A 143 -0.29 -7.14 -15.61
N ASP A 144 -0.45 -7.60 -16.85
CA ASP A 144 -0.76 -6.72 -17.96
C ASP A 144 -2.23 -6.31 -17.90
N ASN A 145 -2.51 -5.06 -17.54
CA ASN A 145 -3.88 -4.56 -17.42
C ASN A 145 -4.64 -4.47 -18.75
N ALA A 146 -3.95 -4.41 -19.89
CA ALA A 146 -4.60 -4.39 -21.19
C ALA A 146 -5.11 -5.78 -21.60
N THR A 147 -4.42 -6.84 -21.20
CA THR A 147 -4.75 -8.22 -21.59
C THR A 147 -5.28 -9.09 -20.45
N GLY A 148 -5.12 -8.66 -19.20
CA GLY A 148 -5.39 -9.44 -17.99
C GLY A 148 -4.39 -10.59 -17.76
N LYS A 149 -3.29 -10.64 -18.51
CA LYS A 149 -2.33 -11.75 -18.45
C LYS A 149 -1.29 -11.53 -17.35
N ASN A 150 -0.97 -12.61 -16.64
CA ASN A 150 0.05 -12.62 -15.60
C ASN A 150 1.42 -13.01 -16.16
N TYR A 151 2.46 -12.34 -15.67
CA TYR A 151 3.86 -12.56 -15.99
C TYR A 151 4.68 -12.69 -14.69
N PHE A 152 4.59 -13.88 -14.08
CA PHE A 152 5.25 -14.17 -12.81
C PHE A 152 6.50 -15.06 -12.97
N ASP A 153 6.81 -15.48 -14.21
CA ASP A 153 8.01 -16.25 -14.54
C ASP A 153 8.68 -15.65 -15.82
N PRO A 154 9.87 -15.03 -15.70
CA PRO A 154 10.61 -14.80 -14.46
C PRO A 154 9.87 -13.87 -13.49
N ARG A 155 10.14 -14.00 -12.19
CA ARG A 155 9.52 -13.19 -11.15
C ARG A 155 9.80 -11.68 -11.36
N PRO A 156 8.78 -10.81 -11.28
CA PRO A 156 8.98 -9.36 -11.36
C PRO A 156 9.96 -8.85 -10.29
N PRO A 157 10.93 -7.97 -10.65
CA PRO A 157 11.91 -7.44 -9.71
C PRO A 157 11.30 -6.70 -8.52
N LEU A 158 10.14 -6.07 -8.72
CA LEU A 158 9.40 -5.39 -7.67
C LEU A 158 9.15 -6.29 -6.45
N TRP A 159 8.89 -7.59 -6.66
CA TRP A 159 8.61 -8.53 -5.57
C TRP A 159 9.78 -8.57 -4.57
N ASP A 160 11.01 -8.62 -5.08
CA ASP A 160 12.22 -8.60 -4.26
C ASP A 160 12.45 -7.24 -3.59
N LYS A 161 12.06 -6.13 -4.23
CA LYS A 161 12.12 -4.79 -3.61
C LYS A 161 11.17 -4.69 -2.41
N ILE A 162 9.93 -5.15 -2.56
CA ILE A 162 8.94 -5.16 -1.48
C ILE A 162 9.39 -6.07 -0.33
N PHE A 163 9.95 -7.25 -0.63
CA PHE A 163 10.55 -8.10 0.39
C PHE A 163 11.59 -7.35 1.24
N ARG A 164 12.51 -6.60 0.59
CA ARG A 164 13.53 -5.81 1.30
C ARG A 164 12.95 -4.67 2.15
N ILE A 165 11.88 -4.02 1.67
CA ILE A 165 11.14 -3.02 2.44
C ILE A 165 10.58 -3.63 3.73
N LEU A 166 9.90 -4.78 3.65
CA LEU A 166 9.33 -5.42 4.84
C LEU A 166 10.41 -5.94 5.78
N SER A 167 11.45 -6.57 5.25
CA SER A 167 12.62 -7.02 6.01
C SER A 167 13.26 -5.88 6.80
N TYR A 168 13.41 -4.70 6.21
CA TYR A 168 13.96 -3.53 6.89
C TYR A 168 13.18 -3.16 8.16
N TRP A 169 11.85 -3.20 8.11
CA TRP A 169 11.00 -2.92 9.27
C TRP A 169 10.94 -4.07 10.27
N ILE A 170 10.93 -5.31 9.78
CA ILE A 170 11.02 -6.50 10.64
C ILE A 170 12.31 -6.44 11.45
N ASP A 171 13.45 -6.14 10.84
CA ASP A 171 14.76 -6.02 11.48
C ASP A 171 14.78 -4.94 12.58
N LYS A 172 13.91 -3.92 12.47
CA LYS A 172 13.71 -2.87 13.49
C LYS A 172 12.77 -3.26 14.62
N GLY A 173 12.18 -4.45 14.57
CA GLY A 173 11.31 -5.00 15.61
C GLY A 173 9.82 -4.93 15.30
N ILE A 174 9.40 -4.67 14.06
CA ILE A 174 7.99 -4.83 13.68
C ILE A 174 7.59 -6.31 13.75
N ASP A 175 6.41 -6.58 14.32
CA ASP A 175 5.89 -7.92 14.57
C ASP A 175 4.81 -8.36 13.58
N GLY A 176 4.34 -7.43 12.74
CA GLY A 176 3.36 -7.74 11.71
C GLY A 176 2.99 -6.54 10.86
N PHE A 177 2.23 -6.82 9.80
CA PHE A 177 1.77 -5.84 8.84
C PHE A 177 0.27 -5.98 8.61
N ARG A 178 -0.44 -4.86 8.68
CA ARG A 178 -1.76 -4.72 8.04
C ARG A 178 -1.51 -4.26 6.61
N CYS A 179 -2.00 -5.00 5.64
CA CYS A 179 -1.75 -4.76 4.22
C CYS A 179 -2.95 -4.07 3.59
N ASP A 180 -2.79 -2.78 3.29
CA ASP A 180 -3.77 -1.94 2.61
C ASP A 180 -4.05 -2.43 1.19
N MET A 181 -5.32 -2.39 0.76
CA MET A 181 -5.75 -2.77 -0.58
C MET A 181 -5.14 -4.10 -1.05
N ALA A 182 -5.03 -5.09 -0.15
CA ALA A 182 -4.36 -6.36 -0.44
C ALA A 182 -5.01 -7.12 -1.61
N GLU A 183 -6.32 -6.90 -1.83
CA GLU A 183 -7.08 -7.44 -2.95
C GLU A 183 -6.69 -6.86 -4.33
N MET A 184 -6.05 -5.68 -4.36
CA MET A 184 -5.53 -5.06 -5.59
C MET A 184 -4.13 -5.53 -5.96
N VAL A 185 -3.54 -6.42 -5.14
CA VAL A 185 -2.22 -7.00 -5.31
C VAL A 185 -2.36 -8.52 -5.51
N PRO A 186 -1.62 -9.14 -6.46
CA PRO A 186 -1.82 -10.54 -6.80
C PRO A 186 -1.59 -11.47 -5.60
N VAL A 187 -2.48 -12.45 -5.40
CA VAL A 187 -2.33 -13.40 -4.29
C VAL A 187 -1.08 -14.27 -4.44
N GLU A 188 -0.59 -14.47 -5.67
CA GLU A 188 0.65 -15.18 -5.95
C GLU A 188 1.87 -14.43 -5.38
N PHE A 189 1.86 -13.11 -5.44
CA PHE A 189 2.87 -12.27 -4.78
C PHE A 189 2.80 -12.47 -3.26
N TRP A 190 1.59 -12.41 -2.67
CA TRP A 190 1.42 -12.59 -1.23
C TRP A 190 1.88 -13.96 -0.74
N HIS A 191 1.51 -15.03 -1.44
CA HIS A 191 1.97 -16.38 -1.15
C HIS A 191 3.50 -16.43 -1.12
N TRP A 192 4.14 -15.94 -2.20
CA TRP A 192 5.59 -15.92 -2.30
C TRP A 192 6.23 -15.09 -1.19
N LEU A 193 5.74 -13.88 -0.93
CA LEU A 193 6.28 -12.95 0.05
C LEU A 193 6.21 -13.55 1.45
N ILE A 194 5.03 -14.06 1.85
CA ILE A 194 4.81 -14.59 3.19
C ILE A 194 5.61 -15.87 3.42
N VAL A 195 5.72 -16.75 2.42
CA VAL A 195 6.64 -17.91 2.49
C VAL A 195 8.08 -17.45 2.67
N THR A 196 8.52 -16.47 1.88
CA THR A 196 9.91 -15.98 1.90
C THR A 196 10.23 -15.30 3.24
N ILE A 197 9.32 -14.50 3.79
CA ILE A 197 9.48 -13.86 5.11
C ILE A 197 9.53 -14.90 6.22
N ARG A 198 8.63 -15.89 6.23
CA ARG A 198 8.64 -16.97 7.24
C ARG A 198 9.91 -17.81 7.17
N GLN A 199 10.50 -17.99 5.99
CA GLN A 199 11.79 -18.66 5.81
C GLN A 199 12.97 -17.80 6.26
N ALA A 200 12.95 -16.50 6.01
CA ALA A 200 14.00 -15.56 6.41
C ALA A 200 14.01 -15.29 7.92
N TYR A 201 12.85 -15.37 8.57
CA TYR A 201 12.67 -15.10 10.00
C TYR A 201 11.99 -16.26 10.76
N PRO A 202 12.59 -17.48 10.76
CA PRO A 202 11.93 -18.68 11.30
C PRO A 202 11.65 -18.61 12.81
N ASP A 203 12.44 -17.84 13.55
CA ASP A 203 12.31 -17.68 15.00
C ASP A 203 11.33 -16.57 15.40
N ARG A 204 10.72 -15.88 14.44
CA ARG A 204 9.80 -14.76 14.67
C ARG A 204 8.48 -15.01 13.98
N ARG A 205 7.38 -14.93 14.73
CA ARG A 205 6.04 -14.94 14.16
C ARG A 205 5.70 -13.54 13.63
N ILE A 206 5.86 -13.34 12.33
CA ILE A 206 5.41 -12.12 11.65
C ILE A 206 3.95 -12.29 11.21
N VAL A 207 3.07 -11.46 11.74
CA VAL A 207 1.62 -11.51 11.47
C VAL A 207 1.28 -10.71 10.22
N PHE A 208 0.47 -11.27 9.32
CA PHE A 208 -0.06 -10.55 8.16
C PHE A 208 -1.59 -10.44 8.23
N ILE A 209 -2.12 -9.22 8.11
CA ILE A 209 -3.55 -8.90 8.12
C ILE A 209 -3.92 -8.29 6.77
N ALA A 210 -4.79 -8.92 5.98
CA ALA A 210 -5.19 -8.38 4.67
C ALA A 210 -6.42 -7.47 4.79
N GLU A 211 -6.37 -6.28 4.18
CA GLU A 211 -7.57 -5.52 3.84
C GLU A 211 -8.16 -6.05 2.52
N ILE A 212 -9.32 -6.68 2.62
CA ILE A 212 -10.07 -7.23 1.48
C ILE A 212 -11.52 -6.83 1.66
N TYR A 213 -12.12 -6.24 0.64
CA TYR A 213 -13.54 -5.89 0.62
C TYR A 213 -14.37 -6.99 -0.03
N ARG A 214 -13.76 -7.81 -0.89
CA ARG A 214 -14.42 -8.92 -1.58
C ARG A 214 -14.41 -10.21 -0.76
N SER A 215 -15.54 -10.51 -0.12
CA SER A 215 -15.71 -11.73 0.68
C SER A 215 -15.54 -13.02 -0.12
N ASP A 216 -15.81 -13.01 -1.43
CA ASP A 216 -15.58 -14.15 -2.32
C ASP A 216 -14.10 -14.53 -2.46
N LEU A 217 -13.17 -13.64 -2.09
CA LEU A 217 -11.73 -13.87 -2.13
C LEU A 217 -11.13 -14.32 -0.80
N TYR A 218 -11.86 -14.26 0.32
CA TYR A 218 -11.32 -14.50 1.67
C TYR A 218 -10.58 -15.84 1.78
N HIS A 219 -11.22 -16.91 1.34
CA HIS A 219 -10.64 -18.25 1.37
C HIS A 219 -9.33 -18.35 0.58
N ARG A 220 -9.26 -17.70 -0.59
CA ARG A 220 -8.05 -17.69 -1.42
C ARG A 220 -6.91 -16.96 -0.72
N TYR A 221 -7.17 -15.86 -0.04
CA TYR A 221 -6.13 -15.08 0.67
C TYR A 221 -5.68 -15.74 1.98
N VAL A 222 -6.54 -16.48 2.67
CA VAL A 222 -6.15 -17.25 3.87
C VAL A 222 -5.39 -18.51 3.49
N GLU A 223 -5.95 -19.36 2.62
CA GLU A 223 -5.37 -20.67 2.36
C GLU A 223 -4.18 -20.63 1.40
N TYR A 224 -4.28 -19.83 0.33
CA TYR A 224 -3.21 -19.71 -0.64
C TYR A 224 -2.34 -18.48 -0.38
N GLY A 225 -2.94 -17.31 -0.11
CA GLY A 225 -2.18 -16.11 0.25
C GLY A 225 -1.45 -16.22 1.59
N LEU A 226 -1.87 -17.13 2.47
CA LEU A 226 -1.28 -17.42 3.79
C LEU A 226 -1.38 -16.28 4.82
N PHE A 227 -2.31 -15.34 4.63
CA PHE A 227 -2.62 -14.30 5.61
C PHE A 227 -3.13 -14.91 6.93
N ASP A 228 -2.70 -14.35 8.06
CA ASP A 228 -3.14 -14.79 9.39
C ASP A 228 -4.57 -14.32 9.70
N TYR A 229 -4.92 -13.11 9.25
CA TYR A 229 -6.21 -12.48 9.50
C TYR A 229 -6.69 -11.70 8.28
N LEU A 230 -7.99 -11.53 8.15
CA LEU A 230 -8.63 -10.67 7.16
C LEU A 230 -9.41 -9.57 7.88
N TYR A 231 -9.43 -8.38 7.29
CA TYR A 231 -10.23 -7.26 7.77
C TYR A 231 -11.65 -7.35 7.21
N ASP A 232 -12.56 -8.01 7.92
CA ASP A 232 -13.97 -8.12 7.49
C ASP A 232 -14.77 -6.84 7.81
N LYS A 233 -14.80 -5.91 6.86
CA LYS A 233 -15.61 -4.69 6.96
C LYS A 233 -17.05 -4.88 6.50
N ILE A 234 -17.39 -5.96 5.80
CA ILE A 234 -18.73 -6.09 5.18
C ILE A 234 -19.62 -7.04 5.97
N GLY A 235 -19.12 -8.22 6.37
CA GLY A 235 -19.93 -9.19 7.10
C GLY A 235 -20.29 -8.70 8.50
N LEU A 236 -19.29 -8.60 9.36
CA LEU A 236 -19.48 -8.30 10.77
C LEU A 236 -19.93 -6.87 11.03
N TYR A 237 -19.33 -5.88 10.37
CA TYR A 237 -19.69 -4.49 10.60
C TYR A 237 -21.10 -4.16 10.10
N ASP A 238 -21.52 -4.57 8.89
CA ASP A 238 -22.90 -4.31 8.44
C ASP A 238 -23.93 -5.10 9.24
N CYS A 239 -23.58 -6.29 9.72
CA CYS A 239 -24.43 -7.04 10.64
C CYS A 239 -24.59 -6.32 11.98
N LEU A 240 -23.49 -5.86 12.59
CA LEU A 240 -23.53 -5.11 13.85
C LEU A 240 -24.22 -3.76 13.70
N ARG A 241 -24.01 -3.05 12.58
CA ARG A 241 -24.71 -1.79 12.26
C ARG A 241 -26.22 -2.01 12.15
N ARG A 242 -26.65 -3.11 11.51
CA ARG A 242 -28.07 -3.49 11.46
C ARG A 242 -28.65 -3.85 12.82
N LEU A 243 -27.88 -4.51 13.69
CA LEU A 243 -28.33 -4.90 15.03
C LEU A 243 -28.36 -3.74 16.03
N LEU A 244 -27.41 -2.80 15.94
CA LEU A 244 -27.20 -1.74 16.93
C LEU A 244 -27.70 -0.36 16.47
N GLY A 245 -28.01 -0.18 15.18
CA GLY A 245 -28.49 1.08 14.59
C GLY A 245 -30.02 1.20 14.50
N GLU A 246 -30.49 2.27 13.85
CA GLU A 246 -31.93 2.56 13.66
C GLU A 246 -32.67 1.50 12.80
N GLU A 247 -31.92 0.63 12.09
CA GLU A 247 -32.45 -0.52 11.33
C GLU A 247 -32.69 -1.79 12.18
N SER A 248 -32.53 -1.71 13.52
CA SER A 248 -32.63 -2.85 14.47
C SER A 248 -33.94 -3.63 14.45
N VAL A 249 -34.99 -3.11 13.79
CA VAL A 249 -36.26 -3.84 13.57
C VAL A 249 -36.08 -5.01 12.59
N LEU A 250 -34.97 -5.07 11.83
CA LEU A 250 -34.70 -6.09 10.79
C LEU A 250 -33.55 -7.06 11.10
N GLY A 251 -32.74 -6.82 12.14
CA GLY A 251 -31.60 -7.66 12.49
C GLY A 251 -31.89 -8.64 13.64
N ASN A 252 -31.41 -9.89 13.55
CA ASN A 252 -31.43 -10.82 14.68
C ASN A 252 -30.08 -11.54 14.88
N CYS A 253 -29.84 -12.13 16.05
CA CYS A 253 -28.56 -12.74 16.39
C CYS A 253 -28.10 -13.88 15.44
N ASN A 254 -28.99 -14.47 14.63
CA ASN A 254 -28.61 -15.46 13.62
C ASN A 254 -27.91 -14.84 12.41
N ASP A 255 -27.97 -13.52 12.24
CA ASP A 255 -27.25 -12.83 11.15
C ASP A 255 -25.74 -12.79 11.44
N ILE A 256 -25.33 -12.82 12.72
CA ILE A 256 -23.92 -12.91 13.13
C ILE A 256 -23.37 -14.31 12.85
N THR A 257 -24.18 -15.36 13.06
CA THR A 257 -23.72 -16.76 12.93
C THR A 257 -23.54 -17.23 11.49
N ARG A 258 -23.88 -16.39 10.51
CA ARG A 258 -23.78 -16.66 9.07
C ARG A 258 -22.66 -15.88 8.37
N ILE A 259 -21.92 -15.07 9.12
CA ILE A 259 -20.69 -14.44 8.61
C ILE A 259 -19.63 -15.54 8.61
N HIS A 260 -19.29 -16.02 7.40
CA HIS A 260 -18.29 -17.05 7.15
C HIS A 260 -17.13 -16.46 6.37
#